data_AF-A0A7S0Q9D0-F1
#
_entry.id   AF-A0A7S0Q9D0-F1
#
_cell.length_a   1.000
_cell.length_b   1.000
_cell.length_c   1.000
_cell.angle_alpha   90.00
_cell.angle_beta   90.00
_cell.angle_gamma   90.00
#
_symmetry.space_group_name_H-M   'P 1'
#
loop_
_entity.id
_entity.type
_entity.pdbx_description
1 polymer ?
#
loop_
_entity_poly.entity_id
_entity_poly.type
_entity_poly.pdbx_seq_one_letter_code
_entity_poly.pdbx_strand_id
1 'polypeptide(L)'
;RQAEGCAMYSAPEVLRQAGHGRAADVWSLGCCVLEMGALATPLGARSSDAHDASDLRRIAEMREPPGLPPGLYCNAADFIRACLDPNPAGRPPAFRLAALPFLAQPPDRAEAAEAARAEAATR
;
A
#
# COMPACT_ATOMS: atom_id res chain seq x y z
N ARG A 1 -20.59 -7.44 6.72
CA ARG A 1 -20.31 -5.98 6.67
C ARG A 1 -18.83 -5.83 6.33
N GLN A 2 -18.48 -5.68 5.05
CA GLN A 2 -17.14 -5.19 4.69
C GLN A 2 -17.10 -3.73 5.14
N ALA A 3 -16.06 -3.34 5.88
CA ALA A 3 -15.89 -1.96 6.29
C ALA A 3 -15.73 -1.09 5.02
N GLU A 4 -16.66 -0.16 4.83
CA GLU A 4 -16.89 0.59 3.59
C GLU A 4 -15.68 1.48 3.18
N GLY A 5 -14.70 1.69 4.06
CA GLY A 5 -13.41 2.34 3.73
C GLY A 5 -12.27 1.41 3.25
N CYS A 6 -12.43 0.07 3.32
CA CYS A 6 -11.35 -0.89 3.03
C CYS A 6 -11.25 -1.30 1.53
N ALA A 7 -12.27 -0.97 0.73
CA ALA A 7 -12.37 -1.47 -0.65
C ALA A 7 -11.24 -0.99 -1.57
N MET A 8 -10.75 0.25 -1.39
CA MET A 8 -9.64 0.81 -2.16
C MET A 8 -8.26 0.17 -1.87
N TYR A 9 -8.11 -0.49 -0.73
CA TYR A 9 -6.92 -1.26 -0.37
C TYR A 9 -7.05 -2.73 -0.80
N SER A 10 -8.19 -3.11 -1.38
CA SER A 10 -8.43 -4.50 -1.75
C SER A 10 -7.71 -4.86 -3.04
N ALA A 11 -7.07 -6.02 -3.04
CA ALA A 11 -6.37 -6.53 -4.20
C ALA A 11 -7.32 -6.79 -5.39
N PRO A 12 -6.85 -6.71 -6.64
CA PRO A 12 -7.69 -6.92 -7.82
C PRO A 12 -8.45 -8.25 -7.79
N GLU A 13 -7.82 -9.33 -7.32
CA GLU A 13 -8.46 -10.65 -7.18
C GLU A 13 -9.56 -10.69 -6.11
N VAL A 14 -9.43 -9.89 -5.05
CA VAL A 14 -10.44 -9.77 -3.99
C VAL A 14 -11.66 -9.02 -4.52
N LEU A 15 -11.44 -7.93 -5.25
CA LEU A 15 -12.51 -7.14 -5.88
C LEU A 15 -13.26 -7.95 -6.95
N ARG A 16 -12.56 -8.84 -7.67
CA ARG A 16 -13.15 -9.78 -8.63
C ARG A 16 -13.80 -11.00 -7.99
N GLN A 17 -13.73 -11.14 -6.66
CA GLN A 17 -14.19 -12.34 -5.93
C GLN A 17 -13.54 -13.64 -6.43
N ALA A 18 -12.31 -13.57 -6.96
CA ALA A 18 -11.56 -14.69 -7.52
C ALA A 18 -10.72 -15.45 -6.48
N GLY A 19 -10.71 -14.96 -5.24
CA GLY A 19 -10.00 -15.57 -4.11
C GLY A 19 -9.35 -14.51 -3.22
N HIS A 20 -8.94 -14.93 -2.02
CA HIS A 20 -8.17 -14.11 -1.09
C HIS A 20 -7.10 -14.97 -0.40
N GLY A 21 -6.02 -14.33 0.06
CA GLY A 21 -4.94 -15.02 0.75
C GLY A 21 -3.81 -14.05 1.11
N ARG A 22 -2.67 -14.60 1.55
CA ARG A 22 -1.51 -13.80 2.00
C ARG A 22 -1.03 -12.77 0.96
N ALA A 23 -1.18 -13.06 -0.33
CA ALA A 23 -0.84 -12.13 -1.40
C ALA A 23 -1.76 -10.90 -1.42
N ALA A 24 -3.02 -11.02 -1.01
CA ALA A 24 -3.93 -9.89 -0.87
C ALA A 24 -3.50 -8.97 0.28
N ASP A 25 -3.01 -9.53 1.39
CA ASP A 25 -2.47 -8.74 2.51
C ASP A 25 -1.23 -7.93 2.08
N VAL A 26 -0.37 -8.53 1.24
CA VAL A 26 0.79 -7.85 0.65
C VAL A 26 0.38 -6.66 -0.22
N TRP A 27 -0.70 -6.80 -1.00
CA TRP A 27 -1.25 -5.69 -1.78
C TRP A 27 -1.73 -4.55 -0.88
N SER A 28 -2.55 -4.87 0.14
CA SER A 28 -3.06 -3.87 1.08
C SER A 28 -1.92 -3.12 1.78
N LEU A 29 -0.84 -3.83 2.14
CA LEU A 29 0.37 -3.21 2.70
C LEU A 29 1.04 -2.25 1.71
N GLY A 30 1.14 -2.63 0.43
CA GLY A 30 1.65 -1.75 -0.63
C GLY A 30 0.84 -0.45 -0.76
N CYS A 31 -0.50 -0.55 -0.68
CA CYS A 31 -1.38 0.61 -0.68
C CYS A 31 -1.10 1.54 0.51
N CYS A 32 -0.95 1.00 1.73
CA CYS A 32 -0.63 1.80 2.91
C CYS A 32 0.73 2.50 2.79
N VAL A 33 1.76 1.81 2.31
CA VAL A 33 3.10 2.40 2.16
C VAL A 33 3.12 3.47 1.08
N LEU A 34 2.38 3.27 -0.01
CA LEU A 34 2.20 4.30 -1.04
C LEU A 34 1.49 5.54 -0.48
N GLU A 35 0.42 5.35 0.28
CA GLU A 35 -0.32 6.45 0.89
C GLU A 35 0.54 7.26 1.87
N MET A 36 1.27 6.58 2.75
CA MET A 36 2.24 7.23 3.64
C MET A 36 3.28 8.01 2.83
N GLY A 37 3.86 7.38 1.79
CA GLY A 37 4.90 7.93 0.93
C GLY A 37 4.48 9.08 0.02
N ALA A 38 3.20 9.17 -0.32
CA ALA A 38 2.66 10.18 -1.22
C ALA A 38 1.84 11.27 -0.51
N LEU A 39 1.48 11.05 0.77
CA LEU A 39 0.50 11.85 1.52
C LEU A 39 -0.81 12.06 0.74
N ALA A 40 -1.16 11.08 -0.09
CA ALA A 40 -2.28 11.12 -1.03
C ALA A 40 -2.94 9.74 -1.10
N THR A 41 -4.22 9.73 -1.45
CA THR A 41 -5.03 8.53 -1.55
C THR A 41 -4.36 7.49 -2.45
N PRO A 42 -4.30 6.20 -2.04
CA PRO A 42 -3.58 5.19 -2.79
C PRO A 42 -4.13 5.06 -4.21
N LEU A 43 -3.21 4.87 -5.17
CA LEU A 43 -3.49 4.67 -6.59
C LEU A 43 -4.13 5.86 -7.33
N GLY A 44 -4.26 7.04 -6.72
CA GLY A 44 -4.82 8.22 -7.39
C GLY A 44 -6.34 8.19 -7.50
N ALA A 45 -7.02 7.70 -6.46
CA ALA A 45 -8.48 7.83 -6.33
C ALA A 45 -8.89 9.30 -6.54
N ARG A 46 -9.87 9.51 -7.43
CA ARG A 46 -10.20 10.86 -7.95
C ARG A 46 -11.16 11.60 -7.03
N SER A 47 -11.70 10.93 -6.03
CA SER A 47 -12.50 11.52 -4.97
C SER A 47 -11.97 11.06 -3.61
N SER A 48 -12.23 11.88 -2.58
CA SER A 48 -12.09 11.49 -1.17
C SER A 48 -13.11 10.44 -0.74
N ASP A 49 -14.10 10.15 -1.59
CA ASP A 49 -15.12 9.15 -1.34
C ASP A 49 -14.60 7.81 -1.89
N ALA A 50 -14.20 6.92 -0.98
CA ALA A 50 -13.74 5.55 -1.25
C ALA A 50 -14.77 4.64 -1.98
N HIS A 51 -15.82 5.23 -2.54
CA HIS A 51 -17.05 4.62 -3.02
C HIS A 51 -17.30 4.84 -4.52
N ASP A 52 -16.40 5.51 -5.26
CA ASP A 52 -16.58 5.60 -6.71
C ASP A 52 -16.36 4.20 -7.31
N ALA A 53 -17.46 3.58 -7.74
CA ALA A 53 -17.46 2.27 -8.37
C ALA A 53 -16.52 2.23 -9.59
N SER A 54 -16.23 3.37 -10.22
CA SER A 54 -15.27 3.47 -11.31
C SER A 54 -13.82 3.27 -10.84
N ASP A 55 -13.45 3.75 -9.65
CA ASP A 55 -12.11 3.56 -9.08
C ASP A 55 -11.90 2.11 -8.65
N LEU A 56 -12.88 1.50 -7.99
CA LEU A 56 -12.83 0.06 -7.65
C LEU A 56 -12.78 -0.81 -8.90
N ARG A 57 -13.55 -0.48 -9.94
CA ARG A 57 -13.51 -1.17 -11.23
C ARG A 57 -12.13 -1.04 -11.88
N ARG A 58 -11.51 0.14 -11.84
CA ARG A 58 -10.15 0.35 -12.36
C ARG A 58 -9.13 -0.56 -11.67
N ILE A 59 -9.19 -0.69 -10.35
CA ILE A 59 -8.33 -1.61 -9.59
C ILE A 59 -8.64 -3.06 -9.99
N ALA A 60 -9.92 -3.41 -10.06
CA ALA A 60 -10.41 -4.72 -10.49
C ALA A 60 -10.17 -5.01 -11.98
N GLU A 61 -9.66 -4.10 -12.80
CA GLU A 61 -9.31 -4.33 -14.21
C GLU A 61 -7.82 -4.11 -14.46
N MET A 62 -7.06 -3.74 -13.42
CA MET A 62 -5.62 -3.47 -13.49
C MET A 62 -4.84 -4.69 -14.00
N ARG A 63 -3.93 -4.45 -14.93
CA ARG A 63 -3.06 -5.48 -15.56
C ARG A 63 -1.58 -5.19 -15.39
N GLU A 64 -1.22 -3.93 -15.14
CA GLU A 64 0.14 -3.48 -14.88
C GLU A 64 0.20 -2.77 -13.52
N PRO A 65 1.35 -2.81 -12.82
CA PRO A 65 1.52 -2.06 -11.57
C PRO A 65 1.23 -0.57 -11.77
N PRO A 66 0.66 0.10 -10.75
CA PRO A 66 0.36 1.52 -10.81
C PRO A 66 1.64 2.34 -10.94
N GLY A 67 1.57 3.44 -11.70
CA GLY A 67 2.63 4.43 -11.72
C GLY A 67 2.79 5.06 -10.33
N LEU A 68 4.04 5.23 -9.89
CA LEU A 68 4.36 5.91 -8.64
C LEU A 68 4.48 7.42 -8.87
N PRO A 69 4.00 8.27 -7.94
CA PRO A 69 4.10 9.71 -8.07
C PRO A 69 5.57 10.17 -8.06
N PRO A 70 5.91 11.22 -8.83
CA PRO A 70 7.24 11.83 -8.78
C PRO A 70 7.45 12.45 -7.40
N GLY A 71 8.62 12.24 -6.81
CA GLY A 71 8.94 12.78 -5.48
C GLY A 71 8.51 11.91 -4.30
N LEU A 72 8.22 10.62 -4.51
CA LEU A 72 8.10 9.66 -3.42
C LEU A 72 9.38 9.76 -2.56
N TYR A 73 9.22 10.26 -1.33
CA TYR A 73 10.34 10.74 -0.51
C TYR A 73 11.21 9.62 0.09
N CYS A 74 10.92 8.36 -0.24
CA CYS A 74 11.51 7.18 0.38
C CYS A 74 12.05 6.19 -0.66
N ASN A 75 13.05 5.41 -0.25
CA ASN A 75 13.56 4.22 -0.94
C ASN A 75 12.54 3.05 -1.00
N ALA A 76 11.24 3.33 -0.82
CA ALA A 76 10.16 2.35 -0.83
C ALA A 76 9.66 2.00 -2.23
N ALA A 77 10.12 2.68 -3.29
CA ALA A 77 9.58 2.51 -4.63
C ALA A 77 9.60 1.04 -5.10
N ASP A 78 10.70 0.33 -4.88
CA ASP A 78 10.83 -1.08 -5.27
C ASP A 78 9.97 -1.99 -4.38
N PHE A 79 9.83 -1.66 -3.10
CA PHE A 79 8.92 -2.34 -2.18
C PHE A 79 7.47 -2.19 -2.64
N ILE A 80 7.02 -0.96 -2.93
CA ILE A 80 5.66 -0.67 -3.37
C ILE A 80 5.37 -1.38 -4.70
N ARG A 81 6.30 -1.34 -5.66
CA ARG A 81 6.13 -2.04 -6.95
C ARG A 81 5.99 -3.55 -6.76
N ALA A 82 6.77 -4.15 -5.87
CA ALA A 82 6.67 -5.58 -5.57
C ALA A 82 5.34 -5.94 -4.90
N CYS A 83 4.80 -5.06 -4.06
CA CYS A 83 3.50 -5.27 -3.40
C CYS A 83 2.31 -5.08 -4.35
N LEU A 84 2.38 -4.10 -5.25
CA LEU A 84 1.29 -3.69 -6.13
C LEU A 84 1.33 -4.36 -7.51
N ASP A 85 1.83 -5.60 -7.58
CA ASP A 85 1.69 -6.45 -8.76
C ASP A 85 0.22 -6.92 -8.90
N PRO A 86 -0.45 -6.65 -10.03
CA PRO A 86 -1.84 -7.08 -10.21
C PRO A 86 -2.01 -8.61 -10.23
N ASN A 87 -0.96 -9.35 -10.57
CA ASN A 87 -0.93 -10.80 -10.46
C ASN A 87 -0.51 -11.21 -9.03
N PRO A 88 -1.39 -11.88 -8.25
CA PRO A 88 -1.04 -12.29 -6.89
C PRO A 88 0.16 -13.24 -6.83
N ALA A 89 0.45 -14.00 -7.90
CA ALA A 89 1.64 -14.86 -7.96
C ALA A 89 2.95 -14.08 -8.20
N GLY A 90 2.87 -12.84 -8.67
CA GLY A 90 4.02 -11.94 -8.83
C GLY A 90 4.45 -11.28 -7.52
N ARG A 91 3.56 -11.27 -6.50
CA ARG A 91 3.83 -10.64 -5.19
C ARG A 91 4.74 -11.53 -4.34
N PRO A 92 5.92 -11.06 -3.91
CA PRO A 92 6.77 -11.83 -3.02
C PRO A 92 6.11 -12.04 -1.65
N PRO A 93 6.40 -13.15 -0.96
CA PRO A 93 5.93 -13.34 0.41
C PRO A 93 6.56 -12.30 1.35
N ALA A 94 5.86 -11.98 2.44
CA ALA A 94 6.25 -10.91 3.38
C ALA A 94 7.70 -10.99 3.86
N PHE A 95 8.25 -12.19 4.10
CA PHE A 95 9.64 -12.34 4.55
C PHE A 95 10.67 -11.90 3.50
N ARG A 96 10.35 -12.00 2.20
CA ARG A 96 11.22 -11.49 1.12
C ARG A 96 11.15 -9.98 1.02
N LEU A 97 9.96 -9.42 1.21
CA LEU A 97 9.75 -7.98 1.23
C LEU A 97 10.46 -7.31 2.42
N ALA A 98 10.47 -7.96 3.59
CA ALA A 98 11.19 -7.50 4.78
C ALA A 98 12.72 -7.41 4.57
N ALA A 99 13.27 -8.14 3.60
CA ALA A 99 14.68 -8.10 3.26
C ALA A 99 15.04 -6.98 2.26
N LEU A 100 14.07 -6.24 1.72
CA LEU A 100 14.33 -5.13 0.80
C LEU A 100 14.95 -3.95 1.56
N PRO A 101 15.83 -3.14 0.91
CA PRO A 101 16.51 -2.01 1.56
C PRO A 101 15.60 -1.05 2.32
N PHE A 102 14.37 -0.86 1.84
CA PHE A 102 13.34 -0.05 2.50
C PHE A 102 13.06 -0.48 3.95
N LEU A 103 13.05 -1.79 4.23
CA LEU A 103 12.76 -2.35 5.57
C LEU A 103 14.00 -2.96 6.24
N ALA A 104 15.07 -3.21 5.49
CA ALA A 104 16.29 -3.83 6.00
C ALA A 104 17.07 -2.91 6.95
N GLN A 105 16.83 -1.60 6.89
CA GLN A 105 17.37 -0.66 7.87
C GLN A 105 16.33 -0.41 8.95
N PRO A 106 16.62 -0.70 10.23
CA PRO A 106 15.72 -0.26 11.30
C PRO A 106 15.65 1.28 11.24
N PRO A 107 14.46 1.88 11.46
CA PRO A 107 14.41 3.31 11.71
C PRO A 107 15.39 3.61 12.85
N ASP A 108 16.17 4.69 12.75
CA ASP A 108 17.06 5.05 13.85
C ASP A 108 16.20 5.10 15.12
N ARG A 109 16.50 4.20 16.06
CA ARG A 109 15.68 4.02 17.26
C ARG A 109 15.65 5.29 18.10
N ALA A 110 16.66 6.15 17.97
CA ALA A 110 16.67 7.47 18.56
C ALA A 110 15.60 8.38 17.92
N GLU A 111 15.55 8.43 16.60
CA GLU A 111 14.63 9.26 15.81
C GLU A 111 13.17 8.79 15.97
N ALA A 112 12.92 7.47 15.96
CA ALA A 112 11.60 6.90 16.19
C ALA A 112 11.11 7.12 17.64
N ALA A 113 12.01 7.08 18.63
CA ALA A 113 11.69 7.38 20.02
C ALA A 113 11.45 8.88 20.24
N GLU A 114 12.17 9.74 19.54
CA GLU A 114 12.01 11.20 19.59
C GLU A 114 10.71 11.65 18.93
N ALA A 115 10.36 11.11 17.76
CA ALA A 115 9.07 11.33 17.11
C ALA A 115 7.90 10.88 18.00
N ALA A 116 7.99 9.69 18.61
CA ALA A 116 6.97 9.19 19.52
C ALA A 116 6.82 10.07 20.79
N ARG A 117 7.93 10.60 21.32
CA ARG A 117 7.92 11.53 22.46
C ARG A 117 7.33 12.89 22.09
N ALA A 118 7.64 13.42 20.91
CA ALA A 118 7.10 14.69 20.42
C ALA A 118 5.58 14.59 20.20
N GLU A 119 5.10 13.49 19.65
CA GLU A 119 3.67 13.25 19.45
C GLU A 119 2.91 13.12 20.78
N ALA A 120 3.51 12.48 21.80
CA ALA A 120 2.97 12.41 23.15
C ALA A 120 2.96 13.75 23.90
N ALA A 121 3.87 14.67 23.59
CA ALA A 121 3.94 16.00 24.20
C ALA A 121 2.95 17.01 23.59
N THR A 122 2.34 16.67 22.46
CA THR A 122 1.39 17.52 21.73
C THR A 122 -0.08 17.12 21.97
N ARG A 123 -0.31 16.08 22.80
CA ARG A 123 -1.62 15.67 23.31
C ARG A 123 -1.78 16.06 24.77
#